data_AF-A0A950L6P9-F1
#
_entry.id   AF-A0A950L6P9-F1
#
_cell.length_a   1.000
_cell.length_b   1.000
_cell.length_c   1.000
_cell.angle_alpha   90.00
_cell.angle_beta   90.00
_cell.angle_gamma   90.00
#
_symmetry.space_group_name_H-M   'P 1'
#
loop_
_entity.id
_entity.type
_entity.pdbx_description
1 polymer ?
#
loop_
_entity_poly.entity_id
_entity_poly.type
_entity_poly.pdbx_seq_one_letter_code
_entity_poly.pdbx_strand_id
1 'polypeptide(L)'
;MDTMEVNKACAAVLVAGIAFFISGLVGDILVQNTVPKEPAIKIEGAPAAPEGGAAPAEETLPPLPPLLAKADPAKGEALTKKLCTSCHTFEQGGKAGVGPNLYGVLGAPHGHMEGFNYSDALKSKQGPWTYDELNEWLHKPSSYAPGTRMAFAGINSAQDRADVIDYLRTLSPNPEPLPAVTAAPAAPAGQGGPQAAAAGGAPAAQAGPPIATLLAKADPAKGEALTKKVCTACHTFDEGGKAGVGPNLYGVVGAPHGHMEGFSYSSALKEKQGPWTFDELDQWLHKPSGYASGTKMAFPGINNAEERADVIDYLRTLSPNPEPLPSAPAPAAGQGGPQAAGGGTPPSAETSATQEKATTTSTQPSQEGGAAGAGSPAPAAGSH
;
A
#
# COMPACT_ATOMS: atom_id res chain seq x y z
N MET A 1 20.00 60.14 -25.59
CA MET A 1 19.23 60.49 -24.39
C MET A 1 20.12 61.32 -23.51
N ASP A 2 19.65 62.48 -23.06
CA ASP A 2 20.45 63.38 -22.23
C ASP A 2 20.70 62.76 -20.85
N THR A 3 21.90 62.95 -20.30
CA THR A 3 22.33 62.36 -19.03
C THR A 3 21.37 62.70 -17.87
N MET A 4 20.75 63.88 -17.92
CA MET A 4 19.76 64.34 -16.94
C MET A 4 18.42 63.59 -17.05
N GLU A 5 18.00 63.19 -18.25
CA GLU A 5 16.78 62.39 -18.46
C GLU A 5 16.99 60.95 -17.96
N VAL A 6 18.15 60.36 -18.25
CA VAL A 6 18.52 59.02 -17.75
C VAL A 6 18.59 59.00 -16.22
N ASN A 7 19.22 60.02 -15.60
CA ASN A 7 19.32 60.09 -14.14
C ASN A 7 17.94 60.25 -13.46
N LYS A 8 17.02 61.04 -14.05
CA LYS A 8 15.62 61.12 -13.57
C LYS A 8 14.90 59.78 -13.67
N ALA A 9 15.07 59.05 -14.79
CA ALA A 9 14.45 57.74 -14.98
C ALA A 9 14.97 56.72 -13.94
N CYS A 10 16.28 56.65 -13.73
CA CYS A 10 16.89 55.80 -12.70
C CYS A 10 16.41 56.17 -11.28
N ALA A 11 16.33 57.47 -10.95
CA ALA A 11 15.81 57.93 -9.67
C ALA A 11 14.34 57.55 -9.46
N ALA A 12 13.50 57.68 -10.50
CA ALA A 12 12.08 57.31 -10.42
C ALA A 12 11.90 55.80 -10.17
N VAL A 13 12.66 54.95 -10.86
CA VAL A 13 12.65 53.48 -10.63
C VAL A 13 13.11 53.14 -9.21
N LEU A 14 14.18 53.78 -8.73
CA LEU A 14 14.72 53.52 -7.40
C LEU A 14 13.76 53.97 -6.28
N VAL A 15 13.11 55.13 -6.43
CA VAL A 15 12.08 55.61 -5.49
C VAL A 15 10.85 54.69 -5.49
N ALA A 16 10.39 54.25 -6.65
CA ALA A 16 9.27 53.31 -6.76
C ALA A 16 9.58 51.95 -6.10
N GLY A 17 10.80 51.43 -6.30
CA GLY A 17 11.26 50.19 -5.66
C GLY A 17 11.34 50.31 -4.14
N ILE A 18 11.88 51.42 -3.61
CA ILE A 18 11.92 51.67 -2.16
C ILE A 18 10.51 51.83 -1.58
N ALA A 19 9.61 52.54 -2.26
CA ALA A 19 8.22 52.71 -1.81
C ALA A 19 7.46 51.38 -1.73
N PHE A 20 7.66 50.49 -2.71
CA PHE A 20 7.10 49.14 -2.71
C PHE A 20 7.68 48.29 -1.56
N PHE A 21 9.01 48.30 -1.38
CA PHE A 21 9.66 47.56 -0.30
C PHE A 21 9.22 48.02 1.09
N ILE A 22 9.14 49.34 1.31
CA ILE A 22 8.65 49.91 2.59
C ILE A 22 7.19 49.54 2.82
N SER A 23 6.36 49.52 1.78
CA SER A 23 4.95 49.12 1.90
C SER A 23 4.81 47.64 2.28
N GLY A 24 5.66 46.75 1.75
CA GLY A 24 5.77 45.35 2.19
C GLY A 24 6.20 45.23 3.66
N LEU A 25 7.28 45.93 4.04
CA LEU A 25 7.81 45.92 5.41
C LEU A 25 6.80 46.46 6.44
N VAL A 26 6.07 47.53 6.10
CA VAL A 26 4.99 48.07 6.93
C VAL A 26 3.81 47.10 6.98
N GLY A 27 3.52 46.38 5.89
CA GLY A 27 2.58 45.27 5.86
C GLY A 27 2.93 44.19 6.87
N ASP A 28 4.17 43.67 6.85
CA ASP A 28 4.64 42.63 7.77
C ASP A 28 4.70 43.09 9.24
N ILE A 29 4.97 44.37 9.49
CA ILE A 29 4.98 44.95 10.86
C ILE A 29 3.55 45.13 11.41
N LEU A 30 2.61 45.58 10.58
CA LEU A 30 1.22 45.81 10.98
C LEU A 30 0.40 44.51 11.04
N VAL A 31 0.63 43.60 10.09
CA VAL A 31 0.01 42.28 10.04
C VAL A 31 0.90 41.30 10.78
N GLN A 32 0.76 41.28 12.11
CA GLN A 32 1.35 40.21 12.91
C GLN A 32 0.71 38.88 12.52
N ASN A 33 1.35 38.15 11.61
CA ASN A 33 1.01 36.77 11.28
C ASN A 33 1.46 35.84 12.42
N THR A 34 0.85 36.01 13.60
CA THR A 34 0.98 35.07 14.70
C THR A 34 0.25 33.80 14.33
N VAL A 35 0.95 32.90 13.62
CA VAL A 35 0.54 31.50 13.47
C VAL A 35 0.31 30.97 14.88
N PRO A 36 -0.92 30.54 15.24
CA PRO A 36 -1.20 30.09 16.59
C PRO A 36 -0.32 28.90 16.96
N LYS A 37 0.49 29.03 18.02
CA LYS A 37 1.33 27.93 18.54
C LYS A 37 0.51 26.77 19.13
N GLU A 38 -0.78 26.99 19.34
CA GLU A 38 -1.75 25.95 19.66
C GLU A 38 -2.91 26.02 18.64
N PRO A 39 -3.41 24.87 18.15
CA PRO A 39 -4.64 24.87 17.37
C PRO A 39 -5.80 25.38 18.24
N ALA A 40 -6.67 26.21 17.66
CA ALA A 40 -7.78 26.85 18.39
C ALA A 40 -8.85 25.88 18.92
N ILE A 41 -8.74 24.58 18.62
CA ILE A 41 -9.57 23.50 19.16
C ILE A 41 -8.68 22.58 20.00
N LYS A 42 -8.81 22.68 21.32
CA LYS A 42 -8.16 21.77 22.26
C LYS A 42 -8.98 20.49 22.36
N ILE A 43 -8.51 19.44 21.69
CA ILE A 43 -8.87 18.05 22.02
C ILE A 43 -7.82 17.59 23.04
N GLU A 44 -8.25 17.34 24.27
CA GLU A 44 -7.36 16.91 25.35
C GLU A 44 -6.77 15.52 25.03
N GLY A 45 -5.44 15.40 24.95
CA GLY A 45 -4.75 14.10 25.01
C GLY A 45 -3.83 13.68 23.84
N ALA A 46 -3.36 14.58 22.97
CA ALA A 46 -2.34 14.25 21.94
C ALA A 46 -0.97 14.90 22.27
N PRO A 47 0.17 14.17 22.16
CA PRO A 47 1.50 14.73 22.43
C PRO A 47 1.95 15.69 21.33
N ALA A 48 2.75 16.69 21.71
CA ALA A 48 3.22 17.74 20.81
C ALA A 48 4.19 17.22 19.72
N ALA A 49 4.01 17.71 18.49
CA ALA A 49 5.01 17.59 17.43
C ALA A 49 6.14 18.63 17.65
N PRO A 50 7.40 18.31 17.34
CA PRO A 50 8.51 19.23 17.54
C PRO A 50 8.51 20.39 16.53
N GLU A 51 8.67 21.63 17.01
CA GLU A 51 9.02 22.79 16.17
C GLU A 51 10.48 22.70 15.72
N GLY A 52 10.76 22.97 14.44
CA GLY A 52 12.14 23.00 13.93
C GLY A 52 12.21 23.26 12.43
N GLY A 53 12.32 24.53 12.04
CA GLY A 53 12.48 24.90 10.64
C GLY A 53 13.86 24.50 10.09
N ALA A 54 13.88 23.46 9.26
CA ALA A 54 14.96 23.20 8.31
C ALA A 54 14.46 23.53 6.89
N ALA A 55 15.38 23.89 5.98
CA ALA A 55 15.07 23.91 4.55
C ALA A 55 14.51 22.53 4.14
N PRO A 56 13.56 22.46 3.19
CA PRO A 56 12.90 21.20 2.87
C PRO A 56 13.92 20.18 2.36
N ALA A 57 14.26 19.23 3.23
CA ALA A 57 14.66 17.92 2.78
C ALA A 57 13.54 17.42 1.88
N GLU A 58 13.87 16.90 0.70
CA GLU A 58 12.89 16.38 -0.24
C GLU A 58 11.96 15.41 0.49
N GLU A 59 10.67 15.76 0.52
CA GLU A 59 9.62 14.87 0.99
C GLU A 59 9.48 13.77 -0.06
N THR A 60 10.41 12.81 -0.04
CA THR A 60 10.54 11.76 -1.04
C THR A 60 9.23 10.98 -1.12
N LEU A 61 8.46 11.30 -2.15
CA LEU A 61 7.17 10.69 -2.38
C LEU A 61 7.35 9.18 -2.58
N PRO A 62 6.37 8.36 -2.16
CA PRO A 62 6.47 6.92 -2.35
C PRO A 62 6.66 6.61 -3.84
N PRO A 63 7.51 5.62 -4.17
CA PRO A 63 7.88 5.33 -5.55
C PRO A 63 6.63 4.97 -6.35
N LEU A 64 6.47 5.62 -7.51
CA LEU A 64 5.23 5.53 -8.29
C LEU A 64 5.05 4.20 -9.06
N PRO A 65 6.09 3.53 -9.61
CA PRO A 65 5.90 2.27 -10.35
C PRO A 65 5.08 1.17 -9.62
N PRO A 66 5.31 0.84 -8.32
CA PRO A 66 4.47 -0.14 -7.62
C PRO A 66 3.04 0.34 -7.31
N LEU A 67 2.77 1.65 -7.36
CA LEU A 67 1.43 2.21 -7.21
C LEU A 67 0.67 2.18 -8.55
N LEU A 68 1.35 2.45 -9.67
CA LEU A 68 0.83 2.31 -11.03
C LEU A 68 0.51 0.87 -11.39
N ALA A 69 1.30 -0.10 -10.94
CA ALA A 69 1.00 -1.53 -11.10
C ALA A 69 -0.31 -1.97 -10.41
N LYS A 70 -0.84 -1.15 -9.50
CA LYS A 70 -2.11 -1.35 -8.77
C LYS A 70 -3.16 -0.30 -9.12
N ALA A 71 -2.84 0.61 -10.05
CA ALA A 71 -3.68 1.75 -10.33
C ALA A 71 -4.97 1.34 -11.03
N ASP A 72 -6.05 2.03 -10.68
CA ASP A 72 -7.36 1.83 -11.27
C ASP A 72 -7.76 3.07 -12.08
N PRO A 73 -7.70 3.02 -13.42
CA PRO A 73 -8.02 4.18 -14.25
C PRO A 73 -9.49 4.59 -14.14
N ALA A 74 -10.41 3.72 -13.69
CA ALA A 74 -11.79 4.11 -13.43
C ALA A 74 -11.93 4.92 -12.12
N LYS A 75 -11.12 4.60 -11.09
CA LYS A 75 -10.99 5.48 -9.90
C LYS A 75 -10.31 6.79 -10.25
N GLY A 76 -9.26 6.74 -11.08
CA GLY A 76 -8.56 7.91 -11.60
C GLY A 76 -9.49 8.84 -12.38
N GLU A 77 -10.33 8.28 -13.25
CA GLU A 77 -11.38 9.02 -13.95
C GLU A 77 -12.38 9.65 -12.96
N ALA A 78 -12.86 8.90 -11.96
CA ALA A 78 -13.81 9.39 -10.98
C ALA A 78 -13.24 10.52 -10.11
N LEU A 79 -11.96 10.47 -9.76
CA LEU A 79 -11.23 11.55 -9.07
C LEU A 79 -11.03 12.76 -9.99
N THR A 80 -10.61 12.54 -11.23
CA THR A 80 -10.40 13.59 -12.24
C THR A 80 -11.71 14.33 -12.55
N LYS A 81 -12.83 13.61 -12.64
CA LYS A 81 -14.18 14.18 -12.76
C LYS A 81 -14.51 15.12 -11.60
N LYS A 82 -14.22 14.73 -10.34
CA LYS A 82 -14.50 15.53 -9.14
C LYS A 82 -13.57 16.74 -8.98
N LEU A 83 -12.30 16.62 -9.33
CA LEU A 83 -11.26 17.60 -8.97
C LEU A 83 -10.82 18.51 -10.12
N CYS A 84 -10.86 18.03 -11.36
CA CYS A 84 -10.16 18.68 -12.48
C CYS A 84 -11.09 19.22 -13.59
N THR A 85 -12.27 18.62 -13.80
CA THR A 85 -13.18 19.00 -14.91
C THR A 85 -13.80 20.40 -14.80
N SER A 86 -13.76 21.01 -13.62
CA SER A 86 -14.15 22.41 -13.42
C SER A 86 -13.20 23.40 -14.12
N CYS A 87 -11.97 22.99 -14.42
CA CYS A 87 -10.93 23.84 -14.99
C CYS A 87 -10.35 23.31 -16.31
N HIS A 88 -10.25 22.00 -16.47
CA HIS A 88 -9.58 21.33 -17.58
C HIS A 88 -10.55 20.55 -18.48
N THR A 89 -10.19 20.42 -19.75
CA THR A 89 -10.85 19.51 -20.71
C THR A 89 -9.99 18.28 -20.98
N PHE A 90 -10.62 17.18 -21.39
CA PHE A 90 -9.99 15.86 -21.50
C PHE A 90 -10.24 15.17 -22.85
N GLU A 91 -11.07 15.75 -23.72
CA GLU A 91 -11.25 15.22 -25.08
C GLU A 91 -10.08 15.57 -25.99
N GLN A 92 -9.82 14.72 -27.00
CA GLN A 92 -8.83 14.98 -28.03
C GLN A 92 -9.14 16.28 -28.79
N GLY A 93 -8.20 17.23 -28.79
CA GLY A 93 -8.41 18.54 -29.40
C GLY A 93 -9.38 19.45 -28.62
N GLY A 94 -9.70 19.12 -27.37
CA GLY A 94 -10.56 19.93 -26.51
C GLY A 94 -9.99 21.33 -26.28
N LYS A 95 -10.87 22.33 -26.22
CA LYS A 95 -10.49 23.74 -25.97
C LYS A 95 -9.89 23.95 -24.58
N ALA A 96 -9.01 24.93 -24.45
CA ALA A 96 -8.61 25.46 -23.15
C ALA A 96 -9.78 26.13 -22.40
N GLY A 97 -9.67 26.18 -21.08
CA GLY A 97 -10.59 26.87 -20.18
C GLY A 97 -9.81 27.65 -19.11
N VAL A 98 -10.12 27.41 -17.84
CA VAL A 98 -9.32 27.92 -16.71
C VAL A 98 -7.93 27.29 -16.69
N GLY A 99 -7.85 26.02 -17.06
CA GLY A 99 -6.61 25.30 -17.37
C GLY A 99 -6.54 24.88 -18.85
N PRO A 100 -5.37 24.37 -19.30
CA PRO A 100 -5.23 23.75 -20.62
C PRO A 100 -6.02 22.44 -20.70
N ASN A 101 -6.19 21.93 -21.91
CA ASN A 101 -6.58 20.53 -22.12
C ASN A 101 -5.49 19.58 -21.59
N LEU A 102 -5.89 18.38 -21.16
CA LEU A 102 -5.00 17.36 -20.59
C LEU A 102 -4.96 16.05 -21.39
N TYR A 103 -5.55 16.02 -22.60
CA TYR A 103 -5.41 14.89 -23.51
C TYR A 103 -3.97 14.82 -24.04
N GLY A 104 -3.32 13.67 -23.90
CA GLY A 104 -1.93 13.45 -24.27
C GLY A 104 -0.91 14.12 -23.36
N VAL A 105 -1.29 14.51 -22.12
CA VAL A 105 -0.40 15.29 -21.24
C VAL A 105 0.82 14.53 -20.75
N LEU A 106 0.70 13.23 -20.45
CA LEU A 106 1.82 12.37 -20.05
C LEU A 106 2.76 12.17 -21.25
N GLY A 107 4.05 12.43 -21.08
CA GLY A 107 5.05 12.45 -22.16
C GLY A 107 5.09 13.76 -22.96
N ALA A 108 4.13 14.68 -22.78
CA ALA A 108 4.13 15.97 -23.46
C ALA A 108 4.84 17.07 -22.64
N PRO A 109 5.36 18.14 -23.26
CA PRO A 109 6.00 19.24 -22.53
C PRO A 109 5.10 19.91 -21.48
N HIS A 110 5.73 20.47 -20.44
CA HIS A 110 5.07 21.24 -19.38
C HIS A 110 4.18 22.39 -19.86
N GLY A 111 4.37 22.86 -21.10
CA GLY A 111 3.55 23.86 -21.80
C GLY A 111 3.02 23.41 -23.17
N HIS A 112 2.61 22.15 -23.33
CA HIS A 112 2.30 21.55 -24.64
C HIS A 112 1.17 22.22 -25.46
N MET A 113 0.23 22.93 -24.83
CA MET A 113 -0.91 23.54 -25.53
C MET A 113 -0.56 24.92 -26.07
N GLU A 114 -0.47 25.04 -27.39
CA GLU A 114 -0.28 26.32 -28.07
C GLU A 114 -1.41 27.30 -27.74
N GLY A 115 -1.05 28.58 -27.52
CA GLY A 115 -2.00 29.65 -27.20
C GLY A 115 -2.46 29.72 -25.74
N PHE A 116 -2.14 28.75 -24.87
CA PHE A 116 -2.47 28.83 -23.44
C PHE A 116 -1.43 29.65 -22.63
N ASN A 117 -1.89 30.52 -21.73
CA ASN A 117 -1.03 31.43 -20.96
C ASN A 117 -0.46 30.79 -19.68
N TYR A 118 0.43 29.83 -19.85
CA TYR A 118 1.15 29.16 -18.76
C TYR A 118 1.92 30.13 -17.85
N SER A 119 1.94 29.84 -16.54
CA SER A 119 2.76 30.55 -15.56
C SER A 119 4.25 30.44 -15.87
N ASP A 120 5.00 31.51 -15.62
CA ASP A 120 6.45 31.56 -15.85
C ASP A 120 7.20 30.48 -15.06
N ALA A 121 6.74 30.18 -13.84
CA ALA A 121 7.19 29.05 -13.03
C ALA A 121 7.05 27.68 -13.72
N LEU A 122 5.99 27.47 -14.51
CA LEU A 122 5.77 26.20 -15.23
C LEU A 122 6.48 26.17 -16.58
N LYS A 123 6.58 27.32 -17.27
CA LYS A 123 7.38 27.46 -18.50
C LYS A 123 8.89 27.28 -18.25
N SER A 124 9.36 27.51 -17.00
CA SER A 124 10.75 27.28 -16.61
C SER A 124 11.10 25.79 -16.36
N LYS A 125 10.09 24.92 -16.21
CA LYS A 125 10.29 23.47 -16.15
C LYS A 125 10.61 22.96 -17.55
N GLN A 126 11.75 22.29 -17.67
CA GLN A 126 12.23 21.71 -18.92
C GLN A 126 11.89 20.22 -18.96
N GLY A 127 11.58 19.69 -20.14
CA GLY A 127 11.30 18.28 -20.34
C GLY A 127 9.80 17.92 -20.46
N PRO A 128 9.52 16.68 -20.87
CA PRO A 128 8.17 16.12 -20.95
C PRO A 128 7.67 15.75 -19.56
N TRP A 129 6.36 15.82 -19.32
CA TRP A 129 5.73 15.31 -18.11
C TRP A 129 6.01 13.81 -17.95
N THR A 130 6.92 13.46 -17.07
CA THR A 130 7.17 12.08 -16.66
C THR A 130 6.15 11.61 -15.61
N TYR A 131 6.14 10.31 -15.37
CA TYR A 131 5.40 9.68 -14.29
C TYR A 131 5.70 10.32 -12.92
N ASP A 132 6.97 10.49 -12.58
CA ASP A 132 7.38 11.02 -11.27
C ASP A 132 7.10 12.52 -11.14
N GLU A 133 7.32 13.32 -12.19
CA GLU A 133 6.96 14.74 -12.18
C GLU A 133 5.45 14.97 -12.04
N LEU A 134 4.60 14.14 -12.66
CA LEU A 134 3.16 14.21 -12.44
C LEU A 134 2.76 13.77 -11.03
N ASN A 135 3.48 12.85 -10.40
CA ASN A 135 3.28 12.46 -9.00
C ASN A 135 3.64 13.62 -8.04
N GLU A 136 4.74 14.33 -8.28
CA GLU A 136 5.10 15.54 -7.53
C GLU A 136 4.11 16.69 -7.77
N TRP A 137 3.77 16.96 -9.03
CA TRP A 137 2.81 17.99 -9.41
C TRP A 137 1.44 17.76 -8.79
N LEU A 138 0.88 16.56 -8.92
CA LEU A 138 -0.41 16.21 -8.35
C LEU A 138 -0.36 16.12 -6.82
N HIS A 139 0.81 15.88 -6.21
CA HIS A 139 0.95 15.95 -4.77
C HIS A 139 0.89 17.39 -4.26
N LYS A 140 1.65 18.31 -4.86
CA LYS A 140 1.73 19.70 -4.39
C LYS A 140 2.21 20.67 -5.49
N PRO A 141 1.31 21.21 -6.33
CA PRO A 141 1.68 22.04 -7.48
C PRO A 141 2.52 23.28 -7.11
N SER A 142 2.18 23.90 -5.98
CA SER A 142 2.86 25.10 -5.46
C SER A 142 4.27 24.84 -4.93
N SER A 143 4.60 23.60 -4.57
CA SER A 143 5.98 23.20 -4.24
C SER A 143 6.74 22.74 -5.48
N TYR A 144 6.09 22.03 -6.41
CA TYR A 144 6.73 21.60 -7.66
C TYR A 144 7.13 22.78 -8.56
N ALA A 145 6.25 23.76 -8.76
CA ALA A 145 6.54 24.99 -9.49
C ALA A 145 6.07 26.22 -8.68
N PRO A 146 6.93 26.76 -7.77
CA PRO A 146 6.61 27.93 -6.97
C PRO A 146 6.22 29.14 -7.84
N GLY A 147 5.02 29.69 -7.62
CA GLY A 147 4.43 30.72 -8.50
C GLY A 147 3.61 30.19 -9.68
N THR A 148 3.25 28.90 -9.68
CA THR A 148 2.24 28.35 -10.61
C THR A 148 0.90 29.08 -10.48
N ARG A 149 0.20 29.23 -11.62
CA ARG A 149 -1.19 29.74 -11.66
C ARG A 149 -2.23 28.68 -11.31
N MET A 150 -1.85 27.40 -11.21
CA MET A 150 -2.74 26.32 -10.81
C MET A 150 -2.94 26.34 -9.28
N ALA A 151 -4.00 27.01 -8.83
CA ALA A 151 -4.42 27.04 -7.42
C ALA A 151 -5.12 25.73 -7.03
N PHE A 152 -4.36 24.65 -6.90
CA PHE A 152 -4.84 23.33 -6.50
C PHE A 152 -4.11 22.85 -5.24
N ALA A 153 -4.88 22.31 -4.28
CA ALA A 153 -4.37 21.91 -2.97
C ALA A 153 -3.47 20.66 -3.00
N GLY A 154 -3.54 19.87 -4.08
CA GLY A 154 -2.84 18.60 -4.20
C GLY A 154 -3.68 17.40 -3.75
N ILE A 155 -3.16 16.21 -4.04
CA ILE A 155 -3.75 14.90 -3.70
C ILE A 155 -2.77 14.20 -2.75
N ASN A 156 -3.11 14.10 -1.47
CA ASN A 156 -2.22 13.52 -0.46
C ASN A 156 -2.06 12.00 -0.61
N SER A 157 -3.15 11.28 -0.96
CA SER A 157 -3.11 9.84 -1.19
C SER A 157 -2.26 9.53 -2.43
N ALA A 158 -1.20 8.73 -2.24
CA ALA A 158 -0.32 8.34 -3.33
C ALA A 158 -0.98 7.35 -4.31
N GLN A 159 -1.90 6.50 -3.83
CA GLN A 159 -2.67 5.63 -4.72
C GLN A 159 -3.66 6.45 -5.55
N ASP A 160 -4.33 7.44 -4.99
CA ASP A 160 -5.23 8.33 -5.73
C ASP A 160 -4.47 9.10 -6.83
N ARG A 161 -3.22 9.51 -6.58
CA ARG A 161 -2.34 10.07 -7.62
C ARG A 161 -1.99 9.06 -8.68
N ALA A 162 -1.61 7.84 -8.31
CA ALA A 162 -1.30 6.79 -9.29
C ALA A 162 -2.52 6.41 -10.15
N ASP A 163 -3.71 6.31 -9.55
CA ASP A 163 -4.98 6.10 -10.23
C ASP A 163 -5.24 7.22 -11.26
N VAL A 164 -5.09 8.50 -10.86
CA VAL A 164 -5.24 9.66 -11.76
C VAL A 164 -4.18 9.65 -12.87
N ILE A 165 -2.92 9.31 -12.59
CA ILE A 165 -1.84 9.26 -13.58
C ILE A 165 -2.06 8.11 -14.57
N ASP A 166 -2.54 6.95 -14.11
CA ASP A 166 -2.91 5.83 -14.97
C ASP A 166 -4.09 6.17 -15.88
N TYR A 167 -5.10 6.89 -15.36
CA TYR A 167 -6.17 7.46 -16.18
C TYR A 167 -5.64 8.44 -17.22
N LEU A 168 -4.79 9.41 -16.84
CA LEU A 168 -4.19 10.37 -17.78
C LEU A 168 -3.35 9.67 -18.86
N ARG A 169 -2.65 8.57 -18.55
CA ARG A 169 -1.97 7.72 -19.55
C ARG A 169 -2.95 7.17 -20.59
N THR A 170 -4.17 6.78 -20.20
CA THR A 170 -5.19 6.28 -21.17
C THR A 170 -5.70 7.35 -22.13
N LEU A 171 -5.56 8.63 -21.80
CA LEU A 171 -5.99 9.76 -22.64
C LEU A 171 -4.94 10.12 -23.70
N SER A 172 -4.37 9.14 -24.41
CA SER A 172 -3.37 9.36 -25.45
C SER A 172 -3.57 8.40 -26.62
N PRO A 173 -3.34 8.82 -27.88
CA PRO A 173 -3.33 7.91 -29.03
C PRO A 173 -2.12 6.97 -29.02
N ASN A 174 -1.07 7.31 -28.26
CA ASN A 174 0.09 6.48 -27.98
C ASN A 174 0.37 6.57 -26.46
N PRO A 175 -0.28 5.75 -25.62
CA PRO A 175 -0.08 5.78 -24.18
C PRO A 175 1.37 5.41 -23.86
N GLU A 176 2.04 6.25 -23.06
CA GLU A 176 3.38 5.92 -22.53
C GLU A 176 3.32 4.53 -21.84
N PRO A 177 4.31 3.65 -22.07
CA PRO A 177 4.33 2.35 -21.43
C PRO A 177 4.47 2.54 -19.91
N LEU A 178 3.78 1.72 -19.13
CA LEU A 178 4.01 1.70 -17.68
C LEU A 178 5.51 1.51 -17.40
N PRO A 179 6.08 2.26 -16.44
CA PRO A 179 7.45 2.00 -16.02
C PRO A 179 7.47 0.57 -15.48
N ALA A 180 8.22 -0.30 -16.15
CA ALA A 180 8.55 -1.60 -15.59
C ALA A 180 9.19 -1.40 -14.22
N VAL A 181 9.10 -2.40 -13.33
CA VAL A 181 9.74 -2.37 -12.01
C VAL A 181 11.24 -2.65 -12.19
N THR A 182 11.90 -1.74 -12.90
CA THR A 182 13.30 -1.70 -13.31
C THR A 182 13.65 -0.23 -13.45
N ALA A 183 14.71 0.24 -12.77
CA ALA A 183 15.13 1.63 -12.85
C ALA A 183 15.42 2.06 -14.30
N ALA A 184 15.04 3.28 -14.67
CA ALA A 184 15.31 3.86 -15.98
C ALA A 184 16.61 4.70 -15.98
N PRO A 185 17.25 4.99 -17.13
CA PRO A 185 17.05 4.41 -18.47
C PRO A 185 18.33 3.85 -19.12
N ALA A 186 18.17 2.90 -20.04
CA ALA A 186 19.07 2.70 -21.18
C ALA A 186 18.29 2.07 -22.35
N ALA A 187 18.53 2.52 -23.58
CA ALA A 187 17.89 2.04 -24.80
C ALA A 187 18.87 2.19 -26.00
N PRO A 188 18.67 1.50 -27.16
CA PRO A 188 17.62 0.52 -27.49
C PRO A 188 18.14 -0.80 -28.15
N ALA A 189 17.17 -1.61 -28.63
CA ALA A 189 17.24 -2.77 -29.56
C ALA A 189 17.50 -4.17 -28.95
N GLY A 190 16.69 -5.21 -29.27
CA GLY A 190 15.40 -5.24 -30.00
C GLY A 190 14.89 -6.67 -30.30
N GLN A 191 13.61 -6.79 -30.72
CA GLN A 191 12.93 -7.96 -31.39
C GLN A 191 12.94 -9.33 -30.65
N GLY A 192 11.88 -10.15 -30.53
CA GLY A 192 10.46 -10.13 -30.95
C GLY A 192 9.72 -11.37 -30.34
N GLY A 193 8.38 -11.45 -30.40
CA GLY A 193 7.55 -12.43 -29.67
C GLY A 193 7.46 -13.88 -30.25
N PRO A 194 6.42 -14.71 -29.97
CA PRO A 194 5.07 -14.34 -29.50
C PRO A 194 4.47 -15.18 -28.32
N GLN A 195 3.22 -14.84 -28.01
CA GLN A 195 2.35 -15.16 -26.85
C GLN A 195 1.62 -16.53 -26.90
N ALA A 196 1.26 -17.06 -25.72
CA ALA A 196 0.10 -17.95 -25.52
C ALA A 196 -0.49 -17.80 -24.10
N ALA A 197 -1.80 -17.98 -23.91
CA ALA A 197 -2.51 -17.74 -22.65
C ALA A 197 -3.54 -18.86 -22.34
N ALA A 198 -3.78 -19.17 -21.05
CA ALA A 198 -5.06 -19.73 -20.54
C ALA A 198 -5.15 -19.85 -18.99
N ALA A 199 -6.12 -19.14 -18.41
CA ALA A 199 -7.05 -19.48 -17.31
C ALA A 199 -6.68 -20.34 -16.05
N GLY A 200 -6.74 -19.70 -14.86
CA GLY A 200 -7.82 -19.94 -13.85
C GLY A 200 -7.58 -20.82 -12.60
N GLY A 201 -7.77 -20.27 -11.37
CA GLY A 201 -8.11 -21.07 -10.17
C GLY A 201 -7.49 -20.74 -8.78
N ALA A 202 -7.71 -19.51 -8.27
CA ALA A 202 -7.42 -18.93 -6.92
C ALA A 202 -7.23 -19.82 -5.65
N PRO A 203 -6.61 -19.31 -4.55
CA PRO A 203 -6.10 -17.94 -4.34
C PRO A 203 -4.62 -17.79 -4.70
N ALA A 204 -4.30 -16.80 -5.53
CA ALA A 204 -2.96 -16.62 -6.08
C ALA A 204 -2.03 -15.90 -5.09
N ALA A 205 -0.81 -16.43 -4.95
CA ALA A 205 0.27 -15.81 -4.21
C ALA A 205 0.71 -14.46 -4.80
N GLN A 206 1.25 -13.60 -3.94
CA GLN A 206 1.66 -12.24 -4.28
C GLN A 206 2.92 -12.26 -5.17
N ALA A 207 2.92 -11.46 -6.24
CA ALA A 207 3.97 -11.46 -7.28
C ALA A 207 5.26 -10.71 -6.85
N GLY A 208 5.96 -11.26 -5.87
CA GLY A 208 7.41 -11.17 -5.71
C GLY A 208 7.99 -12.59 -5.64
N PRO A 209 9.30 -12.77 -5.44
CA PRO A 209 9.81 -14.05 -4.96
C PRO A 209 9.10 -14.36 -3.62
N PRO A 210 8.55 -15.57 -3.40
CA PRO A 210 7.90 -15.88 -2.13
C PRO A 210 8.91 -15.70 -1.00
N ILE A 211 8.46 -15.24 0.19
CA ILE A 211 9.38 -14.83 1.28
C ILE A 211 10.37 -15.95 1.65
N ALA A 212 9.97 -17.21 1.52
CA ALA A 212 10.83 -18.38 1.65
C ALA A 212 12.10 -18.36 0.77
N THR A 213 12.02 -17.81 -0.45
CA THR A 213 13.17 -17.67 -1.37
C THR A 213 14.11 -16.54 -0.95
N LEU A 214 13.59 -15.50 -0.31
CA LEU A 214 14.38 -14.37 0.20
C LEU A 214 15.04 -14.72 1.54
N LEU A 215 14.31 -15.41 2.44
CA LEU A 215 14.83 -15.90 3.72
C LEU A 215 16.04 -16.85 3.56
N ALA A 216 16.11 -17.62 2.48
CA ALA A 216 17.28 -18.44 2.15
C ALA A 216 18.57 -17.62 1.84
N LYS A 217 18.46 -16.30 1.71
CA LYS A 217 19.55 -15.34 1.43
C LYS A 217 19.59 -14.18 2.43
N ALA A 218 18.72 -14.19 3.43
CA ALA A 218 18.59 -13.13 4.42
C ALA A 218 19.84 -13.03 5.30
N ASP A 219 20.09 -11.83 5.80
CA ASP A 219 21.20 -11.50 6.68
C ASP A 219 20.66 -10.94 8.01
N PRO A 220 20.69 -11.72 9.10
CA PRO A 220 20.12 -11.29 10.37
C PRO A 220 20.89 -10.12 10.99
N ALA A 221 22.15 -9.86 10.60
CA ALA A 221 22.90 -8.69 11.05
C ALA A 221 22.42 -7.41 10.35
N LYS A 222 21.99 -7.48 9.08
CA LYS A 222 21.29 -6.37 8.41
C LYS A 222 19.90 -6.15 9.01
N GLY A 223 19.19 -7.24 9.31
CA GLY A 223 17.91 -7.21 10.01
C GLY A 223 18.01 -6.50 11.35
N GLU A 224 18.95 -6.92 12.19
CA GLU A 224 19.27 -6.28 13.46
C GLU A 224 19.56 -4.78 13.30
N ALA A 225 20.39 -4.41 12.32
CA ALA A 225 20.75 -3.02 12.05
C ALA A 225 19.55 -2.16 11.61
N LEU A 226 18.58 -2.74 10.89
CA LEU A 226 17.34 -2.05 10.51
C LEU A 226 16.36 -1.97 11.69
N THR A 227 16.17 -3.07 12.43
CA THR A 227 15.34 -3.11 13.64
C THR A 227 15.84 -2.12 14.70
N LYS A 228 17.15 -1.99 14.88
CA LYS A 228 17.79 -1.00 15.78
C LYS A 228 17.51 0.46 15.40
N LYS A 229 17.33 0.75 14.11
CA LYS A 229 17.02 2.12 13.61
C LYS A 229 15.54 2.45 13.70
N VAL A 230 14.67 1.46 13.50
CA VAL A 230 13.25 1.69 13.17
C VAL A 230 12.27 1.22 14.25
N CYS A 231 12.61 0.15 14.98
CA CYS A 231 11.64 -0.54 15.84
C CYS A 231 11.88 -0.32 17.34
N THR A 232 13.13 -0.09 17.75
CA THR A 232 13.56 0.15 19.16
C THR A 232 12.95 1.39 19.80
N ALA A 233 12.48 2.35 19.01
CA ALA A 233 11.75 3.52 19.51
C ALA A 233 10.40 3.13 20.15
N CYS A 234 9.83 1.98 19.80
CA CYS A 234 8.52 1.53 20.26
C CYS A 234 8.52 0.15 20.94
N HIS A 235 9.40 -0.76 20.53
CA HIS A 235 9.44 -2.15 20.94
C HIS A 235 10.72 -2.51 21.71
N THR A 236 10.63 -3.50 22.59
CA THR A 236 11.78 -4.16 23.21
C THR A 236 12.03 -5.54 22.59
N PHE A 237 13.27 -6.02 22.68
CA PHE A 237 13.73 -7.22 21.96
C PHE A 237 14.41 -8.26 22.87
N ASP A 238 14.69 -7.89 24.11
CA ASP A 238 15.31 -8.76 25.11
C ASP A 238 14.29 -9.76 25.68
N GLU A 239 14.76 -10.93 26.11
CA GLU A 239 13.94 -11.95 26.77
C GLU A 239 13.27 -11.38 28.03
N GLY A 240 11.94 -11.50 28.12
CA GLY A 240 11.17 -10.92 29.23
C GLY A 240 11.14 -9.38 29.25
N GLY A 241 11.52 -8.72 28.15
CA GLY A 241 11.51 -7.27 28.02
C GLY A 241 10.13 -6.65 28.23
N LYS A 242 10.10 -5.44 28.80
CA LYS A 242 8.85 -4.73 29.13
C LYS A 242 8.14 -4.22 27.87
N ALA A 243 6.81 -4.20 27.89
CA ALA A 243 6.04 -3.46 26.89
C ALA A 243 6.22 -1.94 27.03
N GLY A 244 6.11 -1.22 25.92
CA GLY A 244 6.14 0.24 25.84
C GLY A 244 5.05 0.75 24.91
N VAL A 245 5.43 1.52 23.90
CA VAL A 245 4.52 1.96 22.82
C VAL A 245 4.01 0.75 22.01
N GLY A 246 4.87 -0.25 21.81
CA GLY A 246 4.55 -1.58 21.31
C GLY A 246 4.84 -2.68 22.34
N PRO A 247 4.40 -3.92 22.08
CA PRO A 247 4.80 -5.09 22.86
C PRO A 247 6.28 -5.42 22.66
N ASN A 248 6.84 -6.25 23.54
CA ASN A 248 8.11 -6.92 23.27
C ASN A 248 7.97 -7.86 22.06
N LEU A 249 9.06 -8.05 21.31
CA LEU A 249 9.10 -8.88 20.09
C LEU A 249 10.03 -10.10 20.20
N TYR A 250 10.56 -10.41 21.39
CA TYR A 250 11.25 -11.67 21.64
C TYR A 250 10.28 -12.84 21.51
N GLY A 251 10.66 -13.87 20.77
CA GLY A 251 9.83 -15.04 20.48
C GLY A 251 8.66 -14.77 19.54
N VAL A 252 8.59 -13.62 18.85
CA VAL A 252 7.39 -13.26 18.05
C VAL A 252 7.14 -14.19 16.87
N VAL A 253 8.18 -14.72 16.22
CA VAL A 253 8.06 -15.61 15.06
C VAL A 253 7.52 -16.97 15.52
N GLY A 254 6.41 -17.42 14.92
CA GLY A 254 5.69 -18.63 15.34
C GLY A 254 4.81 -18.46 16.58
N ALA A 255 4.91 -17.35 17.34
CA ALA A 255 4.02 -17.08 18.46
C ALA A 255 2.65 -16.56 18.00
N PRO A 256 1.57 -16.78 18.78
CA PRO A 256 0.24 -16.26 18.46
C PRO A 256 0.20 -14.75 18.24
N HIS A 257 -0.73 -14.33 17.38
CA HIS A 257 -1.18 -12.94 17.33
C HIS A 257 -1.62 -12.49 18.73
N GLY A 258 -0.97 -11.46 19.26
CA GLY A 258 -1.29 -10.94 20.60
C GLY A 258 -0.64 -11.69 21.79
N HIS A 259 0.43 -12.47 21.59
CA HIS A 259 1.01 -13.36 22.62
C HIS A 259 1.45 -12.69 23.94
N MET A 260 1.69 -11.36 23.99
CA MET A 260 2.11 -10.69 25.22
C MET A 260 0.93 -10.41 26.16
N GLU A 261 0.89 -11.12 27.29
CA GLU A 261 -0.09 -10.86 28.33
C GLU A 261 0.00 -9.41 28.86
N GLY A 262 -1.15 -8.81 29.15
CA GLY A 262 -1.26 -7.43 29.65
C GLY A 262 -1.11 -6.32 28.60
N PHE A 263 -0.67 -6.60 27.37
CA PHE A 263 -0.56 -5.55 26.34
C PHE A 263 -1.91 -5.20 25.67
N SER A 264 -2.13 -3.91 25.45
CA SER A 264 -3.41 -3.38 24.92
C SER A 264 -3.48 -3.37 23.40
N TYR A 265 -3.47 -4.56 22.78
CA TYR A 265 -3.62 -4.75 21.33
C TYR A 265 -4.89 -4.09 20.73
N SER A 266 -4.87 -3.84 19.42
CA SER A 266 -6.04 -3.41 18.62
C SER A 266 -7.04 -4.55 18.41
N SER A 267 -8.34 -4.25 18.30
CA SER A 267 -9.37 -5.24 17.93
C SER A 267 -9.01 -5.97 16.65
N ALA A 268 -8.65 -5.24 15.61
CA ALA A 268 -8.21 -5.75 14.31
C ALA A 268 -7.04 -6.77 14.37
N LEU A 269 -6.22 -6.75 15.42
CA LEU A 269 -5.14 -7.73 15.60
C LEU A 269 -5.54 -8.90 16.52
N LYS A 270 -6.49 -8.68 17.44
CA LYS A 270 -7.12 -9.75 18.24
C LYS A 270 -8.07 -10.63 17.42
N GLU A 271 -8.61 -10.09 16.33
CA GLU A 271 -9.44 -10.82 15.36
C GLU A 271 -8.62 -11.76 14.46
N LYS A 272 -7.30 -11.55 14.36
CA LYS A 272 -6.37 -12.47 13.71
C LYS A 272 -6.09 -13.65 14.63
N GLN A 273 -6.28 -14.86 14.11
CA GLN A 273 -6.06 -16.11 14.84
C GLN A 273 -4.88 -16.84 14.21
N GLY A 274 -4.12 -17.57 15.04
CA GLY A 274 -2.96 -18.36 14.62
C GLY A 274 -1.61 -17.71 14.92
N PRO A 275 -0.52 -18.43 14.64
CA PRO A 275 0.85 -17.98 14.86
C PRO A 275 1.26 -16.92 13.82
N TRP A 276 2.26 -16.09 14.15
CA TRP A 276 2.95 -15.25 13.18
C TRP A 276 3.82 -16.11 12.25
N THR A 277 3.26 -16.47 11.09
CA THR A 277 4.01 -17.15 10.02
C THR A 277 4.95 -16.17 9.29
N PHE A 278 5.93 -16.69 8.55
CA PHE A 278 6.84 -15.87 7.74
C PHE A 278 6.11 -15.02 6.69
N ASP A 279 5.09 -15.57 6.02
CA ASP A 279 4.27 -14.86 5.03
C ASP A 279 3.40 -13.76 5.68
N GLU A 280 2.93 -13.96 6.90
CA GLU A 280 2.15 -12.94 7.63
C GLU A 280 3.03 -11.85 8.22
N LEU A 281 4.24 -12.19 8.69
CA LEU A 281 5.24 -11.20 9.08
C LEU A 281 5.72 -10.38 7.89
N ASP A 282 5.86 -10.97 6.70
CA ASP A 282 6.13 -10.23 5.46
C ASP A 282 5.02 -9.21 5.16
N GLN A 283 3.77 -9.66 5.18
CA GLN A 283 2.61 -8.79 4.96
C GLN A 283 2.46 -7.70 6.04
N TRP A 284 2.70 -8.05 7.30
CA TRP A 284 2.65 -7.13 8.44
C TRP A 284 3.74 -6.07 8.36
N LEU A 285 5.00 -6.48 8.18
CA LEU A 285 6.12 -5.54 8.07
C LEU A 285 6.05 -4.73 6.78
N HIS A 286 5.45 -5.25 5.70
CA HIS A 286 5.17 -4.49 4.48
C HIS A 286 4.07 -3.44 4.70
N LYS A 287 2.95 -3.79 5.35
CA LYS A 287 1.87 -2.84 5.62
C LYS A 287 0.99 -3.26 6.82
N PRO A 288 1.29 -2.82 8.06
CA PRO A 288 0.51 -3.23 9.24
C PRO A 288 -0.96 -2.83 9.13
N SER A 289 -1.22 -1.61 8.63
CA SER A 289 -2.57 -1.08 8.42
C SER A 289 -3.33 -1.75 7.27
N GLY A 290 -2.65 -2.49 6.39
CA GLY A 290 -3.25 -3.29 5.33
C GLY A 290 -3.50 -4.73 5.77
N TYR A 291 -2.59 -5.31 6.56
CA TYR A 291 -2.75 -6.64 7.14
C TYR A 291 -3.85 -6.67 8.23
N ALA A 292 -3.92 -5.64 9.09
CA ALA A 292 -5.00 -5.45 10.05
C ALA A 292 -5.50 -3.99 10.04
N SER A 293 -6.58 -3.75 9.30
CA SER A 293 -7.26 -2.46 9.19
C SER A 293 -7.69 -1.92 10.57
N GLY A 294 -7.17 -0.76 10.98
CA GLY A 294 -7.40 -0.22 12.32
C GLY A 294 -6.44 -0.75 13.40
N THR A 295 -5.30 -1.32 13.02
CA THR A 295 -4.20 -1.59 13.95
C THR A 295 -3.73 -0.32 14.67
N LYS A 296 -3.33 -0.48 15.94
CA LYS A 296 -2.67 0.57 16.73
C LYS A 296 -1.21 0.79 16.32
N MET A 297 -0.60 -0.15 15.59
CA MET A 297 0.78 -0.03 15.11
C MET A 297 0.85 0.94 13.92
N ALA A 298 0.99 2.23 14.21
CA ALA A 298 1.18 3.29 13.23
C ALA A 298 2.62 3.26 12.66
N PHE A 299 2.91 2.21 11.87
CA PHE A 299 4.19 2.02 11.19
C PHE A 299 3.99 2.06 9.66
N PRO A 300 4.78 2.86 8.90
CA PRO A 300 4.57 3.05 7.47
C PRO A 300 4.72 1.76 6.64
N GLY A 301 5.57 0.83 7.09
CA GLY A 301 5.95 -0.39 6.39
C GLY A 301 7.37 -0.35 5.83
N ILE A 302 7.96 -1.53 5.61
CA ILE A 302 9.24 -1.76 4.93
C ILE A 302 8.93 -2.24 3.51
N ASN A 303 9.10 -1.39 2.50
CA ASN A 303 8.71 -1.73 1.12
C ASN A 303 9.66 -2.74 0.45
N ASN A 304 10.95 -2.67 0.77
CA ASN A 304 11.98 -3.58 0.27
C ASN A 304 11.75 -4.99 0.85
N ALA A 305 11.73 -6.02 -0.01
CA ALA A 305 11.38 -7.38 0.39
C ALA A 305 12.57 -8.14 1.00
N GLU A 306 13.78 -7.85 0.53
CA GLU A 306 15.04 -8.32 1.09
C GLU A 306 15.23 -7.76 2.51
N GLU A 307 15.00 -6.46 2.72
CA GLU A 307 15.05 -5.84 4.07
C GLU A 307 13.99 -6.42 5.03
N ARG A 308 12.81 -6.80 4.53
CA ARG A 308 11.84 -7.55 5.34
C ARG A 308 12.33 -8.96 5.66
N ALA A 309 12.88 -9.68 4.69
CA ALA A 309 13.45 -11.01 4.92
C ALA A 309 14.59 -10.95 5.96
N ASP A 310 15.48 -9.96 5.87
CA ASP A 310 16.55 -9.69 6.84
C ASP A 310 15.98 -9.45 8.25
N VAL A 311 14.96 -8.59 8.39
CA VAL A 311 14.30 -8.32 9.69
C VAL A 311 13.55 -9.55 10.21
N ILE A 312 12.89 -10.32 9.35
CA ILE A 312 12.17 -11.54 9.74
C ILE A 312 13.16 -12.62 10.21
N ASP A 313 14.29 -12.80 9.53
CA ASP A 313 15.33 -13.72 9.98
C ASP A 313 15.98 -13.26 11.29
N TYR A 314 16.22 -11.95 11.47
CA TYR A 314 16.65 -11.41 12.76
C TYR A 314 15.64 -11.70 13.88
N LEU A 315 14.35 -11.37 13.69
CA LEU A 315 13.29 -11.65 14.68
C LEU A 315 13.17 -13.15 14.99
N ARG A 316 13.44 -14.02 14.02
CA ARG A 316 13.49 -15.48 14.19
C ARG A 316 14.64 -15.91 15.09
N THR A 317 15.80 -15.24 15.04
CA THR A 317 16.93 -15.51 15.97
C THR A 317 16.64 -15.11 17.42
N LEU A 318 15.68 -14.22 17.67
CA LEU A 318 15.26 -13.78 19.00
C LEU A 318 14.33 -14.80 19.68
N SER A 319 14.72 -16.08 19.71
CA SER A 319 13.93 -17.16 20.33
C SER A 319 14.85 -18.26 20.86
N PRO A 320 14.55 -18.89 22.02
CA PRO A 320 15.27 -20.07 22.48
C PRO A 320 15.03 -21.30 21.58
N ASN A 321 13.97 -21.28 20.76
CA ASN A 321 13.68 -22.26 19.73
C ASN A 321 13.26 -21.52 18.45
N PRO A 322 14.23 -21.11 17.60
CA PRO A 322 13.94 -20.35 16.38
C PRO A 322 13.16 -21.22 15.37
N GLU A 323 12.11 -20.67 14.77
CA GLU A 323 11.32 -21.36 13.74
C GLU A 323 12.25 -21.82 12.59
N PRO A 324 12.11 -23.06 12.09
CA PRO A 324 12.92 -23.54 10.97
C PRO A 324 12.63 -22.74 9.70
N LEU A 325 13.68 -22.35 8.97
CA LEU A 325 13.50 -21.68 7.68
C LEU A 325 12.80 -22.61 6.67
N PRO A 326 11.86 -22.09 5.85
CA PRO A 326 11.17 -22.87 4.85
C PRO A 326 12.16 -23.37 3.79
N SER A 327 12.11 -24.66 3.49
CA SER A 327 12.89 -25.24 2.39
C SER A 327 12.32 -24.79 1.05
N ALA A 328 13.18 -24.40 0.11
CA ALA A 328 12.74 -24.10 -1.26
C ALA A 328 12.00 -25.32 -1.85
N PRO A 329 10.84 -25.14 -2.52
CA PRO A 329 10.05 -26.26 -3.00
C PRO A 329 10.84 -27.04 -4.04
N ALA A 330 11.13 -28.31 -3.73
CA ALA A 330 11.65 -29.25 -4.72
C ALA A 330 10.64 -29.38 -5.87
N PRO A 331 11.08 -29.45 -7.14
CA PRO A 331 10.18 -29.61 -8.27
C PRO A 331 9.39 -30.92 -8.07
N ALA A 332 8.06 -30.81 -8.00
CA ALA A 332 7.20 -31.94 -7.70
C ALA A 332 7.39 -33.05 -8.74
N ALA A 333 7.93 -34.18 -8.30
CA ALA A 333 8.05 -35.37 -9.13
C ALA A 333 6.65 -35.81 -9.57
N GLY A 334 6.36 -35.68 -10.86
CA GLY A 334 5.02 -35.91 -11.39
C GLY A 334 4.57 -37.36 -11.19
N GLN A 335 3.59 -37.58 -10.31
CA GLN A 335 2.87 -38.84 -10.20
C GLN A 335 1.85 -38.97 -11.34
N GLY A 336 2.36 -39.15 -12.56
CA GLY A 336 1.58 -39.51 -13.73
C GLY A 336 1.26 -41.00 -13.76
N GLY A 337 0.24 -41.43 -13.00
CA GLY A 337 -0.37 -42.75 -13.17
C GLY A 337 -1.53 -42.67 -14.18
N PRO A 338 -1.51 -43.40 -15.31
CA PRO A 338 -2.52 -43.25 -16.34
C PRO A 338 -3.84 -43.95 -15.96
N GLN A 339 -4.96 -43.22 -16.05
CA GLN A 339 -6.28 -43.84 -16.11
C GLN A 339 -6.49 -44.48 -17.49
N ALA A 340 -6.63 -45.80 -17.53
CA ALA A 340 -7.14 -46.52 -18.69
C ALA A 340 -8.58 -46.98 -18.40
N ALA A 341 -9.53 -46.47 -19.18
CA ALA A 341 -10.88 -47.04 -19.25
C ALA A 341 -10.90 -48.13 -20.34
N GLY A 342 -11.43 -49.32 -20.01
CA GLY A 342 -11.58 -50.41 -20.97
C GLY A 342 -11.97 -51.71 -20.26
N GLY A 343 -13.19 -52.19 -20.51
CA GLY A 343 -13.64 -53.50 -20.03
C GLY A 343 -13.27 -54.62 -21.01
N GLY A 344 -13.20 -55.87 -20.51
CA GLY A 344 -13.00 -57.05 -21.35
C GLY A 344 -12.40 -58.25 -20.61
N THR A 345 -13.25 -59.19 -20.20
CA THR A 345 -12.90 -60.56 -19.75
C THR A 345 -12.16 -61.32 -20.86
N PRO A 346 -11.14 -62.16 -20.58
CA PRO A 346 -11.36 -63.61 -20.37
C PRO A 346 -10.30 -64.25 -19.39
N PRO A 347 -10.07 -65.58 -19.35
CA PRO A 347 -10.91 -66.52 -18.60
C PRO A 347 -10.15 -67.39 -17.55
N SER A 348 -10.91 -68.24 -16.88
CA SER A 348 -10.58 -69.25 -15.85
C SER A 348 -9.28 -70.06 -15.98
N ALA A 349 -8.69 -70.43 -14.83
CA ALA A 349 -8.71 -71.83 -14.33
C ALA A 349 -8.15 -71.97 -12.89
N GLU A 350 -8.91 -72.66 -12.03
CA GLU A 350 -8.50 -73.60 -10.93
C GLU A 350 -7.43 -73.21 -9.89
N THR A 351 -7.49 -73.56 -8.59
CA THR A 351 -8.47 -74.19 -7.66
C THR A 351 -8.11 -73.67 -6.22
N SER A 352 -8.70 -74.02 -5.06
CA SER A 352 -9.54 -75.16 -4.64
C SER A 352 -10.44 -74.81 -3.42
N ALA A 353 -10.87 -75.85 -2.69
CA ALA A 353 -11.70 -75.94 -1.49
C ALA A 353 -11.04 -75.36 -0.19
N THR A 354 -11.76 -75.05 0.91
CA THR A 354 -12.85 -75.85 1.54
C THR A 354 -13.87 -75.01 2.34
N GLN A 355 -15.02 -75.60 2.66
CA GLN A 355 -16.29 -75.00 3.11
C GLN A 355 -16.58 -75.15 4.61
N GLU A 356 -17.42 -74.28 5.18
CA GLU A 356 -18.61 -74.59 6.03
C GLU A 356 -19.38 -73.25 6.27
N LYS A 357 -20.64 -72.99 5.87
CA LYS A 357 -21.99 -73.49 6.28
C LYS A 357 -22.28 -73.25 7.79
N ALA A 358 -23.44 -72.77 8.28
CA ALA A 358 -24.82 -72.58 7.76
C ALA A 358 -25.48 -71.30 8.38
N THR A 359 -26.35 -70.53 7.71
CA THR A 359 -27.84 -70.64 7.62
C THR A 359 -28.62 -70.62 8.95
N THR A 360 -29.42 -69.56 9.23
CA THR A 360 -30.91 -69.58 9.30
C THR A 360 -31.54 -68.28 9.83
N THR A 361 -32.84 -68.11 9.54
CA THR A 361 -33.69 -66.92 9.70
C THR A 361 -34.47 -66.91 11.03
N SER A 362 -34.84 -65.70 11.50
CA SER A 362 -36.17 -65.34 12.05
C SER A 362 -36.43 -65.24 13.56
N THR A 363 -37.15 -64.15 13.91
CA THR A 363 -38.23 -64.05 14.93
C THR A 363 -37.90 -63.64 16.39
N GLN A 364 -38.49 -62.50 16.79
CA GLN A 364 -38.80 -61.95 18.14
C GLN A 364 -39.71 -62.91 18.97
N PRO A 365 -40.22 -62.63 20.21
CA PRO A 365 -40.10 -61.44 21.10
C PRO A 365 -39.91 -61.73 22.62
N SER A 366 -39.81 -60.66 23.44
CA SER A 366 -40.43 -60.41 24.79
C SER A 366 -39.63 -59.27 25.47
N GLN A 367 -40.18 -58.07 25.75
CA GLN A 367 -41.00 -57.68 26.91
C GLN A 367 -40.43 -58.05 28.29
N GLU A 368 -40.07 -57.04 29.11
CA GLU A 368 -40.78 -56.69 30.38
C GLU A 368 -40.24 -55.38 31.02
N GLY A 369 -41.08 -54.70 31.82
CA GLY A 369 -40.73 -53.52 32.65
C GLY A 369 -40.54 -52.19 31.90
N GLY A 370 -41.30 -51.10 32.10
CA GLY A 370 -42.21 -50.74 33.20
C GLY A 370 -41.44 -49.99 34.31
N ALA A 371 -41.81 -48.78 34.75
CA ALA A 371 -42.92 -47.91 34.35
C ALA A 371 -42.65 -46.42 34.72
N ALA A 372 -43.40 -45.52 34.05
CA ALA A 372 -44.12 -44.34 34.56
C ALA A 372 -43.46 -43.32 35.55
N GLY A 373 -43.83 -42.04 35.57
CA GLY A 373 -44.79 -41.33 34.70
C GLY A 373 -45.38 -40.07 35.38
N ALA A 374 -45.25 -38.94 34.67
CA ALA A 374 -46.25 -37.90 34.40
C ALA A 374 -47.17 -37.30 35.50
N GLY A 375 -47.35 -35.96 35.46
CA GLY A 375 -48.32 -35.23 36.28
C GLY A 375 -48.46 -33.73 35.98
N SER A 376 -49.20 -33.38 34.92
CA SER A 376 -49.90 -32.08 34.77
C SER A 376 -51.29 -32.15 35.47
N PRO A 377 -52.12 -31.08 35.65
CA PRO A 377 -52.18 -29.81 34.90
C PRO A 377 -52.44 -28.52 35.75
N ALA A 378 -52.83 -27.42 35.09
CA ALA A 378 -53.22 -26.10 35.64
C ALA A 378 -54.62 -26.11 36.35
N PRO A 379 -55.16 -25.01 36.95
CA PRO A 379 -55.56 -23.78 36.22
C PRO A 379 -55.64 -22.43 37.03
N ALA A 380 -56.23 -21.42 36.37
CA ALA A 380 -57.01 -20.28 36.91
C ALA A 380 -56.31 -18.93 37.20
N ALA A 381 -57.11 -17.87 37.08
CA ALA A 381 -56.74 -16.46 37.13
C ALA A 381 -57.59 -15.69 38.16
N GLY A 382 -57.14 -14.48 38.56
CA GLY A 382 -58.03 -13.50 39.20
C GLY A 382 -57.37 -12.58 40.24
N SER A 383 -57.38 -11.28 39.92
CA SER A 383 -57.50 -10.13 40.83
C SER A 383 -56.64 -10.04 42.10
N HIS A 384 -55.81 -8.98 42.18
CA HIS A 384 -56.08 -7.84 43.07
C HIS A 384 -55.33 -6.57 42.64
#